data_AF-A0AAU9TCU6-F1
#
_entry.id   AF-A0AAU9TCU6-F1
#
_cell.length_a   1.000
_cell.length_b   1.000
_cell.length_c   1.000
_cell.angle_alpha   90.00
_cell.angle_beta   90.00
_cell.angle_gamma   90.00
#
_symmetry.space_group_name_H-M   'P 1'
#
loop_
_entity.id
_entity.type
_entity.pdbx_description
1 polymer ?
#
loop_
_entity_poly.entity_id
_entity_poly.type
_entity_poly.pdbx_seq_one_letter_code
_entity_poly.pdbx_strand_id
1 'polypeptide(L)'
;MGKKNGCLKLMKDANPEMMAWLCEETETKYPNATKYVRKLLLPFPSSYLAECGFSAVNDLLIKKRNRLDITQRGDLRLKLSKLEPNINSLYSKHQAQGSH
;
A
#
# COMPACT_ATOMS: atom_id res chain seq x y z
N MET A 1 -4.30 18.92 -12.90
CA MET A 1 -4.55 17.49 -12.60
C MET A 1 -3.34 16.90 -11.89
N GLY A 2 -3.25 17.04 -10.57
CA GLY A 2 -2.11 16.53 -9.79
C GLY A 2 -2.28 15.04 -9.50
N LYS A 3 -1.34 14.21 -9.98
CA LYS A 3 -1.23 12.81 -9.58
C LYS A 3 -1.06 12.76 -8.06
N LYS A 4 -2.08 12.30 -7.33
CA LYS A 4 -1.97 12.07 -5.88
C LYS A 4 -1.13 10.82 -5.68
N ASN A 5 0.08 11.00 -5.17
CA ASN A 5 1.06 9.95 -4.92
C ASN A 5 0.45 8.89 -3.98
N GLY A 6 0.28 7.65 -4.45
CA GLY A 6 -0.42 6.58 -3.72
C GLY A 6 0.10 6.33 -2.30
N CYS A 7 1.39 6.57 -2.04
CA CYS A 7 1.98 6.44 -0.70
C CYS A 7 1.34 7.37 0.33
N LEU A 8 1.06 8.63 -0.03
CA LEU A 8 0.42 9.59 0.89
C LEU A 8 -1.01 9.18 1.25
N LYS A 9 -1.69 8.42 0.39
CA LYS A 9 -3.03 7.92 0.66
C LYS A 9 -2.99 6.71 1.59
N LEU A 10 -2.07 5.76 1.35
CA LEU A 10 -1.88 4.60 2.22
C LEU A 10 -1.45 4.98 3.65
N MET A 11 -0.64 6.03 3.78
CA MET A 11 -0.21 6.58 5.07
C MET A 11 -1.38 7.18 5.87
N LYS A 12 -2.33 7.84 5.17
CA LYS A 12 -3.56 8.38 5.77
C LYS A 12 -4.48 7.30 6.30
N ASP A 13 -4.66 6.23 5.53
CA ASP A 13 -5.54 5.13 5.90
C ASP A 13 -4.95 4.24 7.02
N ALA A 14 -3.64 4.35 7.29
CA ALA A 14 -2.96 3.56 8.31
C ALA A 14 -2.73 4.33 9.63
N ASN A 15 -2.60 5.65 9.58
CA ASN A 15 -2.31 6.44 10.78
C ASN A 15 -2.89 7.87 10.70
N PRO A 16 -4.21 8.04 10.88
CA PRO A 16 -4.91 9.31 10.66
C PRO A 16 -4.47 10.42 11.61
N GLU A 17 -4.10 10.11 12.86
CA GLU A 17 -3.63 11.10 13.84
C GLU A 17 -2.26 11.67 13.46
N MET A 18 -1.34 10.83 12.98
CA MET A 18 -0.01 11.25 12.55
C MET A 18 -0.05 12.15 11.30
N MET A 19 -1.10 12.02 10.49
CA MET A 19 -1.26 12.85 9.29
C MET A 19 -1.63 14.30 9.59
N ALA A 20 -2.18 14.60 10.77
CA ALA A 20 -2.46 15.98 11.16
C ALA A 20 -1.18 16.85 11.21
N TRP A 21 -0.06 16.24 11.61
CA TRP A 21 1.27 16.87 11.64
C TRP A 21 1.97 16.92 10.26
N LEU A 22 1.39 16.29 9.25
CA LEU A 22 1.84 16.33 7.86
C LEU A 22 1.07 17.38 7.03
N CYS A 23 0.05 18.02 7.60
CA CYS A 23 -0.70 19.09 6.94
C CYS A 23 0.10 20.41 6.88
N GLU A 24 -0.24 21.23 5.89
CA GLU A 24 0.37 22.56 5.67
C GLU A 24 -0.03 23.57 6.76
N GLU A 25 -1.21 23.37 7.35
CA GLU A 25 -1.74 24.21 8.43
C GLU A 25 -0.93 24.12 9.74
N THR A 26 -0.34 22.97 10.05
CA THR A 26 0.52 22.80 11.22
C THR A 26 1.95 23.29 10.96
N GLU A 27 2.37 23.33 9.69
CA GLU A 27 3.66 23.88 9.28
C GLU A 27 3.69 25.41 9.38
N THR A 28 2.56 26.07 9.06
CA THR A 28 2.43 27.53 9.21
C THR A 28 2.29 27.95 10.68
N LYS A 29 1.53 27.21 11.49
CA LYS A 29 1.32 27.52 12.93
C LYS A 29 2.52 27.14 13.81
N TYR A 30 3.18 26.02 13.52
CA TYR A 30 4.26 25.46 14.36
C TYR A 30 5.42 24.90 13.52
N PRO A 31 6.17 25.75 12.80
CA PRO A 31 7.15 25.31 11.79
C PRO A 31 8.25 24.40 12.37
N ASN A 32 8.80 24.75 13.53
CA ASN A 32 9.91 23.99 14.14
C ASN A 32 9.45 22.63 14.68
N ALA A 33 8.30 22.60 15.37
CA ALA A 33 7.72 21.37 15.90
C ALA A 33 7.31 20.43 14.77
N THR A 34 6.60 20.95 13.77
CA THR A 34 6.18 20.20 12.58
C THR A 34 7.37 19.62 11.82
N LYS A 35 8.46 20.38 11.64
CA LYS A 35 9.68 19.89 11.01
C LYS A 35 10.33 18.73 11.79
N TYR A 36 10.39 18.83 13.11
CA TYR A 36 10.95 17.78 13.97
C TYR A 36 10.09 16.51 13.92
N VAL A 37 8.77 16.69 14.10
CA VAL A 37 7.79 15.61 14.06
C VAL A 37 7.81 14.91 12.70
N ARG A 38 7.86 15.61 11.57
CA ARG A 38 8.01 14.97 10.25
C ARG A 38 9.29 14.15 10.13
N LYS A 39 10.42 14.66 10.61
CA LYS A 39 11.68 13.91 10.57
C LYS A 39 11.62 12.62 11.38
N LEU A 40 10.89 12.61 12.49
CA LEU A 40 10.73 11.43 13.34
C LEU A 40 9.68 10.46 12.76
N LEU A 41 8.59 10.99 12.20
CA LEU A 41 7.42 10.21 11.82
C LEU A 41 7.39 9.76 10.37
N LEU A 42 8.13 10.38 9.46
CA LEU A 42 8.22 9.93 8.07
C LEU A 42 9.01 8.61 7.91
N PRO A 43 10.18 8.42 8.56
CA PRO A 43 11.01 7.24 8.34
C PRO A 43 10.28 5.96 8.71
N PHE A 44 9.61 5.91 9.85
CA PHE A 44 9.05 4.70 10.43
C PHE A 44 7.97 4.00 9.57
N PRO A 45 6.85 4.66 9.21
CA PRO A 45 5.89 4.11 8.24
C PRO A 45 6.52 3.89 6.85
N SER A 46 7.52 4.67 6.44
CA SER A 46 8.15 4.45 5.12
C SER A 46 9.03 3.20 5.07
N SER A 47 9.83 2.94 6.12
CA SER A 47 10.67 1.74 6.23
C SER A 47 9.80 0.51 6.40
N TYR A 48 8.79 0.57 7.27
CA TYR A 48 7.84 -0.53 7.46
C TYR A 48 7.11 -0.91 6.16
N LEU A 49 6.64 0.07 5.39
CA LEU A 49 6.00 -0.20 4.10
C LEU A 49 6.98 -0.79 3.08
N ALA A 50 8.23 -0.33 3.07
CA ALA A 50 9.27 -0.91 2.22
C ALA A 50 9.55 -2.36 2.61
N GLU A 51 9.73 -2.65 3.90
CA GLU A 51 9.93 -4.00 4.44
C GLU A 51 8.76 -4.93 4.09
N CYS A 52 7.52 -4.46 4.26
CA CYS A 52 6.33 -5.21 3.84
C CYS A 52 6.34 -5.51 2.34
N GLY A 53 6.71 -4.52 1.52
CA GLY A 53 6.84 -4.65 0.07
C GLY A 53 7.86 -5.72 -0.31
N PHE A 54 9.08 -5.65 0.24
CA PHE A 54 10.15 -6.61 -0.03
C PHE A 54 9.82 -8.00 0.48
N SER A 55 9.19 -8.12 1.65
CA SER A 55 8.73 -9.40 2.19
C SER A 55 7.69 -10.05 1.26
N ALA A 56 6.74 -9.27 0.74
CA ALA A 56 5.76 -9.76 -0.22
C ALA A 56 6.41 -10.22 -1.54
N VAL A 57 7.40 -9.47 -2.05
CA VAL A 57 8.18 -9.87 -3.23
C VAL A 57 8.91 -11.20 -2.98
N ASN A 58 9.54 -11.32 -1.82
CA ASN A 58 10.29 -12.53 -1.44
C ASN A 58 9.36 -13.76 -1.32
N ASP A 59 8.20 -13.61 -0.69
CA ASP A 59 7.20 -14.69 -0.59
C ASP A 59 6.73 -15.14 -1.98
N LEU A 60 6.53 -14.18 -2.89
CA LEU A 60 6.10 -14.43 -4.25
C LEU A 60 7.17 -15.17 -5.07
N LEU A 61 8.42 -14.72 -4.98
CA LEU A 61 9.57 -15.29 -5.68
C LEU A 61 9.99 -16.67 -5.16
N ILE A 62 9.93 -16.90 -3.85
CA ILE A 62 10.47 -18.11 -3.24
C ILE A 62 9.40 -19.18 -3.09
N LYS A 63 8.20 -18.81 -2.60
CA LYS A 63 7.18 -19.81 -2.22
C LYS A 63 6.08 -20.00 -3.26
N LYS A 64 5.85 -19.03 -4.14
CA LYS A 64 4.68 -19.01 -5.04
C LYS A 64 5.01 -18.84 -6.53
N ARG A 65 6.29 -18.88 -6.90
CA ARG A 65 6.81 -18.62 -8.26
C ARG A 65 6.15 -19.43 -9.37
N ASN A 66 5.78 -20.67 -9.09
CA ASN A 66 5.19 -21.57 -10.11
C ASN A 66 3.74 -21.20 -10.47
N ARG A 67 3.10 -20.29 -9.73
CA ARG A 67 1.67 -19.97 -9.89
C ARG A 67 1.38 -18.48 -10.04
N LEU A 68 2.26 -17.63 -9.53
CA LEU A 68 2.00 -16.19 -9.45
C LEU A 68 3.17 -15.40 -10.05
N ASP A 69 2.82 -14.33 -10.75
CA ASP A 69 3.75 -13.45 -11.44
C ASP A 69 3.71 -12.04 -10.82
N ILE A 70 4.89 -11.55 -10.47
CA ILE A 70 5.09 -10.33 -9.67
C ILE A 70 4.63 -9.08 -10.43
N THR A 71 4.88 -9.02 -11.73
CA THR A 71 4.85 -7.77 -12.49
C THR A 71 3.78 -7.76 -13.58
N GLN A 72 3.69 -8.80 -14.40
CA GLN A 72 2.80 -8.86 -15.55
C GLN A 72 1.35 -9.14 -15.16
N ARG A 73 1.12 -10.05 -14.21
CA ARG A 73 -0.24 -10.39 -13.74
C ARG A 73 -0.77 -9.41 -12.69
N GLY A 74 0.14 -8.67 -12.06
CA GLY A 74 -0.18 -7.71 -11.01
C GLY A 74 -0.40 -8.33 -9.62
N ASP A 75 0.11 -9.54 -9.38
CA ASP A 75 -0.11 -10.27 -8.12
C ASP A 75 0.52 -9.55 -6.92
N LEU A 76 1.68 -8.92 -7.11
CA LEU A 76 2.30 -8.08 -6.06
C LEU A 76 1.40 -6.90 -5.70
N ARG A 77 0.82 -6.23 -6.71
CA ARG A 77 -0.09 -5.09 -6.49
C ARG A 77 -1.33 -5.53 -5.72
N LEU A 78 -1.88 -6.70 -6.04
CA LEU A 78 -3.00 -7.28 -5.30
C LEU A 78 -2.62 -7.60 -3.85
N LYS A 79 -1.46 -8.21 -3.62
CA LYS A 79 -0.98 -8.57 -2.27
C LYS A 79 -0.74 -7.37 -1.37
N LEU A 80 -0.26 -6.27 -1.93
CA LEU A 80 0.01 -5.02 -1.19
C LEU A 80 -1.22 -4.12 -1.07
N SER A 81 -2.32 -4.45 -1.75
CA SER A 81 -3.53 -3.65 -1.70
C SER A 81 -4.35 -3.96 -0.45
N LYS A 82 -4.96 -2.92 0.13
CA LYS A 82 -6.03 -3.06 1.13
C LYS A 82 -7.41 -3.23 0.49
N LEU A 83 -7.48 -3.30 -0.84
CA LEU A 83 -8.74 -3.45 -1.57
C LEU A 83 -9.34 -4.83 -1.30
N GLU A 84 -10.58 -4.85 -0.84
CA GLU A 84 -11.33 -6.08 -0.70
C GLU A 84 -11.80 -6.56 -2.09
N PRO A 85 -11.59 -7.84 -2.42
CA PRO A 85 -12.06 -8.37 -3.69
C PRO A 85 -13.59 -8.42 -3.69
N ASN A 86 -14.21 -7.95 -4.78
CA ASN A 86 -15.64 -8.16 -4.97
C ASN A 86 -15.90 -9.62 -5.41
N ILE A 87 -16.03 -10.50 -4.42
CA ILE A 87 -16.18 -11.94 -4.63
C ILE A 87 -17.42 -12.25 -5.47
N ASN A 88 -18.54 -11.56 -5.21
CA ASN A 88 -19.78 -11.76 -5.95
C ASN A 88 -19.58 -11.50 -7.45
N SER A 89 -18.96 -10.37 -7.81
CA SER A 89 -18.67 -10.05 -9.21
C SER A 89 -17.69 -11.03 -9.86
N LEU A 90 -16.70 -11.51 -9.11
CA LEU A 90 -15.75 -12.52 -9.59
C LEU A 90 -16.44 -13.86 -9.85
N TYR A 91 -17.32 -14.28 -8.93
CA TYR A 91 -18.09 -15.51 -9.05
C TYR A 91 -19.02 -15.47 -10.26
N SER A 92 -19.75 -14.37 -10.48
CA SER A 92 -20.64 -14.23 -11.65
C SER A 92 -19.91 -14.32 -12.99
N LYS A 93 -18.61 -13.99 -13.03
CA LYS A 93 -17.77 -14.05 -14.23
C LYS A 93 -16.99 -15.35 -14.36
N HIS A 94 -17.04 -16.23 -13.35
CA HIS A 94 -16.32 -17.49 -13.36
C HIS A 94 -17.01 -18.46 -14.32
N GLN A 95 -16.30 -18.84 -15.40
CA GLN A 95 -16.74 -19.92 -16.27
C GLN A 95 -16.15 -21.23 -15.77
N ALA A 96 -17.01 -22.14 -15.32
CA ALA A 96 -16.60 -23.48 -14.93
C ALA A 96 -15.89 -24.15 -16.12
N GLN A 97 -14.63 -24.50 -15.93
CA GLN A 97 -13.93 -25.34 -16.90
C GLN A 97 -14.49 -26.76 -16.76
N GLY A 98 -15.04 -27.30 -17.84
CA GLY A 98 -15.53 -28.68 -17.84
C GLY A 98 -14.41 -29.64 -17.45
N SER A 99 -14.74 -30.68 -16.69
CA SER A 99 -13.81 -31.78 -16.43
C SER A 99 -13.66 -32.63 -17.69
N HIS A 100 -12.44 -33.02 -18.01
CA HIS A 100 -12.11 -33.97 -19.09
C HIS A 100 -12.13 -35.40 -18.58
#